data_AF-A0AAW5ELM4-F1
#
_entry.id   AF-A0AAW5ELM4-F1
#
_cell.length_a   1.000
_cell.length_b   1.000
_cell.length_c   1.000
_cell.angle_alpha   90.00
_cell.angle_beta   90.00
_cell.angle_gamma   90.00
#
_symmetry.space_group_name_H-M   'P 1'
#
loop_
_entity.id
_entity.type
_entity.pdbx_description
1 polymer ?
#
loop_
_entity_poly.entity_id
_entity_poly.type
_entity_poly.pdbx_seq_one_letter_code
_entity_poly.pdbx_strand_id
1 'polypeptide(L)' 'MDDKKKKSLDAALKSLDKAFGKGTILRLGDKEVEQIDSIGTGSVGLDLALGIGGIPKGRIIEIYGPESSGKTTLTLH' A
#
# COMPACT_ATOMS: atom_id res chain seq x y z
N MET A 1 -29.59 4.70 5.01
CA MET A 1 -28.94 4.34 6.30
C MET A 1 -29.57 5.20 7.38
N ASP A 2 -30.05 4.62 8.48
CA ASP A 2 -30.66 5.38 9.58
C ASP A 2 -29.64 6.34 10.22
N ASP A 3 -29.97 7.63 10.35
CA ASP A 3 -29.08 8.65 10.94
C ASP A 3 -28.59 8.29 12.35
N LYS A 4 -29.41 7.55 13.10
CA LYS A 4 -29.06 7.06 14.44
C LYS A 4 -27.91 6.04 14.39
N LYS A 5 -27.90 5.16 13.38
CA LYS A 5 -26.82 4.18 13.14
C LYS A 5 -25.53 4.88 12.71
N LYS A 6 -25.63 5.95 11.92
CA LYS A 6 -24.47 6.75 11.49
C LYS A 6 -23.83 7.47 12.67
N LYS A 7 -24.62 8.12 13.53
CA LYS A 7 -24.13 8.76 14.76
C LYS A 7 -23.44 7.79 15.71
N SER A 8 -24.02 6.60 15.94
CA SER A 8 -23.40 5.59 16.81
C SER A 8 -22.07 5.08 16.24
N LEU A 9 -22.00 4.90 14.91
CA LEU A 9 -20.78 4.49 14.23
C LEU A 9 -19.67 5.53 14.36
N ASP A 10 -19.97 6.80 14.12
CA ASP A 10 -18.98 7.88 14.22
C ASP A 10 -18.47 8.07 15.67
N ALA A 11 -19.34 7.86 16.68
CA ALA A 11 -18.93 7.89 18.08
C ALA A 11 -18.00 6.72 18.46
N ALA A 12 -18.29 5.51 17.95
CA ALA A 12 -17.44 4.34 18.15
C ALA A 12 -16.06 4.54 17.51
N LEU A 13 -16.00 5.05 16.28
CA LEU A 13 -14.74 5.36 15.58
C LEU A 13 -13.89 6.37 16.37
N LYS A 14 -14.49 7.46 16.86
CA LYS A 14 -13.79 8.44 17.73
C LYS A 14 -13.25 7.84 19.02
N SER A 15 -13.97 6.88 19.59
CA SER A 15 -13.56 6.22 20.83
C SER A 15 -12.34 5.32 20.58
N LEU A 16 -12.29 4.66 19.42
CA LEU A 16 -11.17 3.83 19.00
C LEU A 16 -9.93 4.69 18.67
N ASP A 17 -10.09 5.82 17.98
CA ASP A 17 -8.98 6.76 17.72
C ASP A 17 -8.35 7.28 19.02
N LYS A 18 -9.16 7.57 20.06
CA LYS A 18 -8.65 8.04 21.36
C LYS A 18 -7.88 6.95 22.10
N ALA A 19 -8.30 5.69 21.96
CA ALA A 19 -7.71 4.56 22.67
C ALA A 19 -6.43 4.02 21.99
N PHE A 20 -6.39 4.02 20.66
CA PHE A 20 -5.37 3.31 19.88
C PHE A 20 -4.53 4.22 18.96
N GLY A 21 -4.83 5.52 18.93
CA GLY A 21 -4.20 6.49 18.04
C GLY A 21 -4.97 6.68 16.75
N LYS A 22 -4.76 7.83 16.09
CA LYS A 22 -5.42 8.13 14.81
C LYS A 22 -4.95 7.14 13.74
N GLY A 23 -5.89 6.67 12.92
CA GLY A 23 -5.59 5.82 11.77
C GLY A 23 -5.62 4.32 12.04
N THR A 24 -6.01 3.89 13.25
CA THR A 24 -6.24 2.47 13.57
C THR A 24 -7.41 1.89 12.77
N ILE A 25 -8.43 2.70 12.47
CA ILE A 25 -9.55 2.32 11.61
C ILE A 25 -9.80 3.44 10.62
N LEU A 26 -9.77 3.10 9.33
CA LEU A 26 -10.03 4.01 8.22
C LEU A 26 -11.14 3.41 7.36
N ARG A 27 -11.99 4.26 6.77
CA ARG A 27 -12.92 3.80 5.76
C ARG A 27 -12.16 3.53 4.46
N LEU A 28 -12.45 2.40 3.84
CA LEU A 28 -11.91 2.06 2.52
C LEU A 28 -12.41 3.11 1.51
N GLY A 29 -11.51 3.92 0.96
CA GLY A 29 -11.81 5.00 0.01
C GLY A 29 -11.69 6.43 0.55
N ASP A 30 -11.56 6.61 1.87
CA ASP A 30 -11.28 7.94 2.47
C ASP A 30 -9.79 8.35 2.35
N LYS A 31 -8.96 7.52 1.69
CA LYS A 31 -7.56 7.84 1.42
C LYS A 31 -7.44 8.67 0.14
N GLU A 32 -6.82 9.85 0.23
CA GLU A 32 -5.98 10.33 -0.86
C GLU A 32 -4.97 9.24 -1.18
N VAL A 33 -4.70 8.98 -2.47
CA VAL A 33 -3.67 8.04 -2.90
C VAL A 33 -2.34 8.52 -2.31
N GLU A 34 -1.95 7.96 -1.16
CA GLU A 34 -0.67 8.26 -0.55
C GLU A 34 0.41 7.84 -1.54
N GLN A 35 1.27 8.79 -1.91
CA GLN A 35 2.48 8.52 -2.68
C GLN A 35 3.29 7.47 -1.91
N ILE A 36 3.46 6.30 -2.51
CA ILE A 36 4.27 5.22 -1.95
C ILE A 36 5.68 5.40 -2.50
N ASP A 37 6.65 5.58 -1.61
CA ASP A 37 8.05 5.57 -1.98
C ASP A 37 8.43 4.25 -2.69
N SER A 38 9.17 4.36 -3.79
CA SER A 38 9.66 3.23 -4.56
C SER A 38 11.20 3.16 -4.58
N ILE A 39 11.72 1.99 -4.90
CA ILE A 39 13.13 1.71 -5.17
C ILE A 39 13.21 1.24 -6.63
N GLY A 40 14.01 1.90 -7.46
CA GLY A 40 14.16 1.53 -8.87
C GLY A 40 14.69 0.09 -9.03
N THR A 41 14.23 -0.62 -10.04
CA THR A 41 14.56 -2.03 -10.27
C THR A 41 15.87 -2.22 -11.05
N GLY A 42 16.59 -1.13 -11.36
CA GLY A 42 17.73 -1.15 -12.28
C GLY A 42 17.36 -1.31 -13.77
N SER A 43 16.05 -1.33 -14.09
CA SER A 43 15.54 -1.46 -15.45
C SER A 43 14.47 -0.40 -15.72
N VAL A 44 14.82 0.60 -16.55
CA VAL A 44 13.93 1.72 -16.88
C VAL A 44 12.57 1.25 -17.42
N GLY A 45 12.57 0.19 -18.24
CA GLY A 45 11.34 -0.36 -18.80
C GLY A 45 10.43 -0.97 -17.73
N LEU A 46 11.00 -1.64 -16.73
CA LEU A 46 10.23 -2.25 -15.64
C LEU A 46 9.72 -1.19 -14.66
N ASP A 47 10.54 -0.20 -14.32
CA ASP A 47 10.15 0.93 -13.46
C ASP A 47 8.96 1.70 -14.04
N LEU A 48 8.97 1.94 -15.36
CA LEU A 48 7.86 2.56 -16.07
C LEU A 48 6.61 1.67 -16.07
N ALA A 49 6.77 0.36 -16.32
CA ALA A 49 5.66 -0.59 -16.35
C ALA A 49 4.97 -0.74 -14.99
N LEU A 50 5.70 -0.61 -13.89
CA LEU A 50 5.15 -0.62 -12.53
C LEU A 50 4.35 0.65 -12.20
N GLY A 51 4.50 1.73 -12.96
CA GLY A 51 3.72 2.97 -12.85
C GLY A 51 4.04 3.84 -11.63
N ILE A 52 4.76 3.30 -10.64
CA ILE A 52 5.24 4.02 -9.45
C ILE A 52 6.76 4.23 -9.47
N GLY A 53 7.42 3.92 -10.58
CA GLY A 53 8.87 4.11 -10.76
C GLY A 53 9.74 3.06 -10.07
N GLY A 54 9.18 1.91 -9.68
CA GLY A 54 9.95 0.80 -9.12
C GLY A 54 9.18 -0.05 -8.11
N ILE A 55 9.92 -0.73 -7.23
CA ILE A 55 9.41 -1.63 -6.19
C ILE A 55 8.95 -0.82 -4.96
N PRO A 56 7.72 -1.00 -4.45
CA PRO A 56 7.21 -0.20 -3.34
C PRO A 56 7.85 -0.57 -2.00
N LYS A 57 8.26 0.43 -1.22
CA LYS A 57 8.78 0.23 0.13
C LYS A 57 7.69 -0.23 1.10
N GLY A 58 8.09 -1.05 2.09
CA GLY A 58 7.17 -1.55 3.13
C GLY A 58 6.16 -2.60 2.64
N ARG A 59 6.41 -3.22 1.48
CA ARG A 59 5.58 -4.26 0.89
C ARG A 59 6.40 -5.52 0.60
N ILE A 60 5.73 -6.66 0.63
CA ILE A 60 6.29 -7.94 0.18
C ILE A 60 6.00 -8.07 -1.31
N ILE A 61 7.01 -8.46 -2.08
CA ILE A 61 6.96 -8.55 -3.55
C ILE A 61 7.45 -9.93 -3.96
N GLU A 62 6.72 -10.56 -4.88
CA GLU A 62 7.05 -11.87 -5.42
C GLU A 62 7.61 -11.71 -6.84
N ILE A 63 8.78 -12.32 -7.10
CA ILE A 63 9.40 -12.40 -8.42
C ILE A 63 9.49 -13.87 -8.80
N TYR A 64 8.69 -14.31 -9.77
CA TYR A 64 8.64 -15.69 -10.23
C TYR A 64 8.94 -15.79 -11.73
N GLY A 65 9.27 -17.00 -12.18
CA GLY A 65 9.60 -17.27 -13.58
C GLY A 65 10.45 -18.53 -13.76
N PRO A 66 10.65 -18.98 -15.01
CA PRO A 66 11.44 -20.17 -15.34
C PRO A 66 12.86 -20.14 -14.77
N GLU A 67 13.52 -21.30 -14.71
CA GLU A 67 14.95 -21.35 -14.39
C GLU A 67 15.76 -20.45 -15.33
N SER A 68 16.84 -19.86 -14.80
CA SER A 68 17.71 -18.95 -15.55
C SER A 68 17.05 -17.69 -16.14
N SER A 69 15.80 -17.36 -15.75
CA SER A 69 15.08 -16.16 -16.23
C SER A 69 15.56 -14.82 -15.64
N GLY A 70 16.63 -14.82 -14.85
CA GLY A 70 17.19 -13.59 -14.26
C GLY A 70 16.54 -13.12 -12.95
N LYS A 71 15.75 -13.94 -12.25
CA LYS A 71 15.12 -13.58 -10.95
C LYS A 71 16.13 -13.03 -9.93
N THR A 72 17.20 -13.78 -9.68
CA THR A 72 18.26 -13.38 -8.75
C THR A 72 19.06 -12.19 -9.28
N THR A 73 19.28 -12.11 -10.59
CA THR A 73 19.97 -10.98 -11.23
C THR A 73 19.19 -9.68 -11.00
N LEU A 74 17.87 -9.70 -11.21
CA LEU A 74 17.00 -8.54 -10.96
C LEU A 74 17.04 -8.08 -9.49
N THR A 75 17.17 -9.01 -8.54
CA THR A 75 17.22 -8.66 -7.11
C THR A 75 18.56 -8.06 -6.64
N LEU A 76 19.61 -8.14 -7.46
CA LEU A 76 20.97 -7.70 -7.11
C LEU A 76 21.42 -6.42 -7.83
N HIS A 77 20.61 -5.89 -8.75
CA HIS A 77 20.83 -4.60 -9.42
C HIS A 77 20.24 -3.45 -8.62
#